data_AF-A0A958K5N8-F1
#
_entry.id   AF-A0A958K5N8-F1
#
_cell.length_a   1.000
_cell.length_b   1.000
_cell.length_c   1.000
_cell.angle_alpha   90.00
_cell.angle_beta   90.00
_cell.angle_gamma   90.00
#
_symmetry.space_group_name_H-M   'P 1'
#
loop_
_entity.id
_entity.type
_entity.pdbx_description
1 polymer ?
#
loop_
_entity_poly.entity_id
_entity_poly.type
_entity_poly.pdbx_seq_one_letter_code
_entity_poly.pdbx_strand_id
1 'polypeptide(L)'
;NQTHQAPGKEAKQESVTSIKDLFPQNVIKLLRGAERALVCVDPTDTDNLELPIAAANHFGIDNICIVLTGRCAIHPDQVAERVAKAAAEGIPAHEAIPLSEWDRDYSQLLLEASALRFKKVLQRFGHHDACLIVDGGLAKAPKVPHGVHMDDLFGFGDISKDEFQAIQHGALAILADRAKVKDFVGNSNFVAFVGGPATGLNLLLEENPDIGDRWVGWFGQFGSLGSVKGMEIPGRVEGAQFNVMLDPPAGKALIKKTVDLGVPGVFLPTDVTRKAEIGFGDSTMLDFLCKSDSPGMLYLANLRTIWEENAIRPRPGEVLLTHDLATLFLFKQLIDETGNIYSGAPLKSANVITKGAREGVIDFEIGAGPSNLVVATELTNPRAYLEELRISLTEPQLQRIQKVFLATSLSAEDQADPIKMQEYERRIAIKVGPLLREGAQVHFGCHPAALRLMNDYARRYPSQVVAHLLTKFKETRDLLPNIPDADVHWHDSSQENYFDKMIVEMVRD
;
A
#
# COMPACT_ATOMS: atom_id res chain seq x y z
N ASN A 1 -8.09 -41.73 28.07
CA ASN A 1 -8.96 -41.05 29.05
C ASN A 1 -8.14 -40.36 30.13
N GLN A 2 -7.65 -39.16 29.83
CA GLN A 2 -7.40 -38.10 30.82
C GLN A 2 -7.43 -36.78 30.06
N THR A 3 -8.57 -36.12 30.17
CA THR A 3 -8.90 -34.83 29.59
C THR A 3 -8.21 -33.73 30.38
N HIS A 4 -7.21 -33.08 29.79
CA HIS A 4 -6.76 -31.78 30.28
C HIS A 4 -7.80 -30.74 29.85
N GLN A 5 -8.65 -30.34 30.80
CA GLN A 5 -9.53 -29.19 30.67
C GLN A 5 -8.67 -27.92 30.60
N ALA A 6 -8.82 -27.16 29.51
CA ALA A 6 -8.35 -25.79 29.43
C ALA A 6 -9.12 -24.92 30.43
N PRO A 7 -8.47 -24.02 31.18
CA PRO A 7 -9.20 -23.08 32.01
C PRO A 7 -9.79 -21.99 31.11
N GLY A 8 -11.08 -22.10 30.83
CA GLY A 8 -11.89 -20.99 30.36
C GLY A 8 -11.95 -19.93 31.45
N LYS A 9 -11.08 -18.92 31.34
CA LYS A 9 -11.35 -17.61 31.93
C LYS A 9 -12.00 -16.78 30.82
N GLU A 10 -13.30 -16.54 30.96
CA GLU A 10 -13.95 -15.40 30.32
C GLU A 10 -13.17 -14.15 30.73
N ALA A 11 -12.36 -13.64 29.79
CA ALA A 11 -11.77 -12.33 29.93
C ALA A 11 -12.92 -11.34 30.04
N LYS A 12 -13.01 -10.65 31.18
CA LYS A 12 -13.80 -9.42 31.28
C LYS A 12 -13.48 -8.58 30.06
N GLN A 13 -14.52 -8.15 29.36
CA GLN A 13 -14.44 -7.24 28.22
C GLN A 13 -13.84 -5.91 28.72
N GLU A 14 -12.51 -5.86 28.79
CA GLU A 14 -11.76 -4.64 28.99
C GLU A 14 -12.12 -3.71 27.85
N SER A 15 -12.38 -2.44 28.17
CA SER A 15 -12.76 -1.42 27.20
C SER A 15 -11.88 -1.49 25.96
N VAL A 16 -12.51 -1.58 24.79
CA VAL A 16 -11.85 -1.53 23.47
C VAL A 16 -10.96 -0.28 23.46
N THR A 17 -9.65 -0.49 23.64
CA THR A 17 -8.68 0.61 23.73
C THR A 17 -8.17 0.87 22.32
N SER A 18 -8.26 2.12 21.86
CA SER A 18 -7.68 2.49 20.57
C SER A 18 -6.18 2.24 20.64
N ILE A 19 -5.59 1.68 19.57
CA ILE A 19 -4.15 1.44 19.49
C ILE A 19 -3.33 2.71 19.80
N LYS A 20 -3.87 3.87 19.43
CA LYS A 20 -3.24 5.17 19.72
C LYS A 20 -3.05 5.43 21.20
N ASP A 21 -4.02 5.05 22.02
CA ASP A 21 -3.99 5.31 23.47
C ASP A 21 -2.97 4.44 24.20
N LEU A 22 -2.40 3.43 23.50
CA LEU A 22 -1.36 2.55 24.03
C LEU A 22 0.05 3.13 23.90
N PHE A 23 0.22 4.15 23.07
CA PHE A 23 1.52 4.80 22.85
C PHE A 23 1.64 6.12 23.61
N PRO A 24 2.81 6.40 24.23
CA PRO A 24 3.12 7.72 24.74
C PRO A 24 3.03 8.82 23.66
N GLN A 25 2.61 10.03 24.02
CA GLN A 25 2.45 11.14 23.06
C GLN A 25 3.74 11.52 22.33
N ASN A 26 4.92 11.33 22.96
CA ASN A 26 6.20 11.55 22.30
C ASN A 26 6.48 10.52 21.20
N VAL A 27 5.97 9.30 21.31
CA VAL A 27 6.05 8.28 20.25
C VAL A 27 5.17 8.68 19.07
N ILE A 28 3.93 9.11 19.32
CA ILE A 28 3.04 9.59 18.26
C ILE A 28 3.67 10.80 17.53
N LYS A 29 4.27 11.74 18.28
CA LYS A 29 4.99 12.88 17.70
C LYS A 29 6.18 12.45 16.84
N LEU A 30 6.90 11.40 17.25
CA LEU A 30 8.02 10.85 16.48
C LEU A 30 7.53 10.22 15.17
N LEU A 31 6.46 9.41 15.22
CA LEU A 31 5.84 8.79 14.04
C LEU A 31 5.33 9.83 13.03
N ARG A 32 4.73 10.92 13.50
CA ARG A 32 4.33 12.07 12.65
C ARG A 32 5.49 12.74 11.93
N GLY A 33 6.70 12.57 12.44
CA GLY A 33 7.91 13.10 11.83
C GLY A 33 8.49 12.19 10.75
N ALA A 34 7.87 11.05 10.42
CA ALA A 34 8.31 10.20 9.33
C ALA A 34 8.13 10.93 7.99
N GLU A 35 9.24 11.19 7.30
CA GLU A 35 9.22 11.81 5.96
C GLU A 35 9.33 10.76 4.86
N ARG A 36 9.83 9.57 5.19
CA ARG A 36 10.14 8.50 4.24
C ARG A 36 9.56 7.17 4.69
N ALA A 37 9.23 6.32 3.72
CA ALA A 37 8.73 4.98 3.97
C ALA A 37 9.61 3.91 3.31
N LEU A 38 9.99 2.89 4.09
CA LEU A 38 10.50 1.64 3.56
C LEU A 38 9.33 0.66 3.44
N VAL A 39 8.99 0.27 2.22
CA VAL A 39 7.87 -0.63 1.93
C VAL A 39 8.44 -2.02 1.65
N CYS A 40 8.48 -2.86 2.67
CA CYS A 40 9.06 -4.19 2.64
C CYS A 40 8.00 -5.21 2.26
N VAL A 41 8.01 -5.64 1.00
CA VAL A 41 7.00 -6.53 0.43
C VAL A 41 7.69 -7.70 -0.25
N ASP A 42 7.04 -8.85 -0.22
CA ASP A 42 7.37 -9.94 -1.13
C ASP A 42 6.68 -9.73 -2.48
N PRO A 43 7.27 -10.25 -3.56
CA PRO A 43 6.51 -10.42 -4.76
C PRO A 43 5.52 -11.54 -4.48
N THR A 44 4.23 -11.27 -4.64
CA THR A 44 3.42 -11.92 -5.69
C THR A 44 1.94 -11.83 -5.52
N ASP A 45 1.42 -11.42 -4.37
CA ASP A 45 -0.02 -11.35 -4.20
C ASP A 45 -0.52 -9.92 -4.44
N THR A 46 -1.80 -9.79 -4.80
CA THR A 46 -2.34 -8.47 -5.16
C THR A 46 -2.33 -7.47 -4.00
N ASP A 47 -2.37 -7.95 -2.76
CA ASP A 47 -2.25 -7.11 -1.56
C ASP A 47 -0.83 -6.55 -1.37
N ASN A 48 0.22 -7.26 -1.79
CA ASN A 48 1.58 -6.72 -1.82
C ASN A 48 1.76 -5.58 -2.84
N LEU A 49 0.93 -5.53 -3.90
CA LEU A 49 0.94 -4.45 -4.89
C LEU A 49 0.19 -3.21 -4.38
N GLU A 50 -0.88 -3.41 -3.59
CA GLU A 50 -1.70 -2.35 -3.01
C GLU A 50 -0.93 -1.46 -2.03
N LEU A 51 -0.07 -2.06 -1.19
CA LEU A 51 0.68 -1.32 -0.17
C LEU A 51 1.64 -0.27 -0.77
N PRO A 52 2.51 -0.58 -1.76
CA PRO A 52 3.35 0.43 -2.40
C PRO A 52 2.57 1.53 -3.13
N ILE A 53 1.42 1.21 -3.75
CA ILE A 53 0.55 2.22 -4.38
C ILE A 53 0.08 3.21 -3.31
N ALA A 54 -0.50 2.70 -2.22
CA ALA A 54 -1.02 3.54 -1.16
C ALA A 54 0.07 4.33 -0.44
N ALA A 55 1.24 3.71 -0.21
CA ALA A 55 2.40 4.40 0.36
C ALA A 55 2.88 5.52 -0.57
N ALA A 56 2.92 5.30 -1.89
CA ALA A 56 3.26 6.34 -2.86
C ALA A 56 2.24 7.49 -2.86
N ASN A 57 0.96 7.19 -2.68
CA ASN A 57 -0.10 8.20 -2.59
C ASN A 57 -0.02 9.02 -1.30
N HIS A 58 0.39 8.39 -0.20
CA HIS A 58 0.47 9.03 1.10
C HIS A 58 1.76 9.84 1.28
N PHE A 59 2.94 9.24 1.02
CA PHE A 59 4.24 9.89 1.21
C PHE A 59 4.74 10.66 -0.02
N GLY A 60 4.23 10.32 -1.22
CA GLY A 60 4.83 10.71 -2.50
C GLY A 60 5.86 9.69 -2.98
N ILE A 61 5.91 9.47 -4.30
CA ILE A 61 6.74 8.42 -4.92
C ILE A 61 8.24 8.54 -4.62
N ASP A 62 8.77 9.76 -4.52
CA ASP A 62 10.18 10.03 -4.20
C ASP A 62 10.52 9.77 -2.73
N ASN A 63 9.51 9.60 -1.88
CA ASN A 63 9.64 9.39 -0.45
C ASN A 63 9.34 7.94 -0.05
N ILE A 64 9.15 7.04 -1.02
CA ILE A 64 9.06 5.61 -0.76
C ILE A 64 10.24 4.85 -1.38
N CYS A 65 10.69 3.82 -0.68
CA CYS A 65 11.63 2.84 -1.18
C CYS A 65 11.00 1.46 -1.02
N ILE A 66 10.86 0.73 -2.13
CA ILE A 66 10.35 -0.64 -2.11
C ILE A 66 11.53 -1.57 -1.83
N VAL A 67 11.42 -2.32 -0.74
CA VAL A 67 12.41 -3.33 -0.35
C VAL A 67 11.83 -4.68 -0.72
N LEU A 68 12.27 -5.23 -1.85
CA LEU A 68 11.68 -6.45 -2.40
C LEU A 68 12.37 -7.68 -1.81
N THR A 69 11.61 -8.52 -1.11
CA THR A 69 12.10 -9.70 -0.36
C THR A 69 11.26 -10.93 -0.72
N GLY A 70 11.24 -11.99 0.09
CA GLY A 70 10.26 -13.09 -0.07
C GLY A 70 10.58 -14.15 -1.10
N ARG A 71 11.73 -14.04 -1.78
CA ARG A 71 12.34 -15.18 -2.46
C ARG A 71 13.29 -15.92 -1.54
N CYS A 72 13.57 -17.18 -1.86
CA CYS A 72 14.53 -17.96 -1.12
C CYS A 72 15.58 -18.60 -2.03
N ALA A 73 16.71 -18.93 -1.43
CA ALA A 73 17.65 -19.90 -1.98
C ALA A 73 17.94 -20.90 -0.87
N ILE A 74 17.21 -22.01 -0.87
CA ILE A 74 17.32 -23.07 0.11
C ILE A 74 18.72 -23.67 0.06
N HIS A 75 19.33 -23.87 1.24
CA HIS A 75 20.63 -24.51 1.34
C HIS A 75 20.60 -25.95 0.79
N PRO A 76 21.64 -26.43 0.08
CA PRO A 76 21.66 -27.78 -0.50
C PRO A 76 21.31 -28.91 0.48
N ASP A 77 21.73 -28.80 1.74
CA ASP A 77 21.40 -29.80 2.77
C ASP A 77 19.89 -29.86 3.08
N GLN A 78 19.21 -28.71 3.07
CA GLN A 78 17.75 -28.63 3.26
C GLN A 78 17.01 -29.11 2.00
N VAL A 79 17.59 -28.90 0.81
CA VAL A 79 17.08 -29.49 -0.43
C VAL A 79 17.11 -31.02 -0.32
N ALA A 80 18.23 -31.59 0.12
CA ALA A 80 18.35 -33.04 0.30
C ALA A 80 17.37 -33.60 1.34
N GLU A 81 17.16 -32.91 2.47
CA GLU A 81 16.17 -33.28 3.49
C GLU A 81 14.74 -33.26 2.93
N ARG A 82 14.37 -32.19 2.22
CA ARG A 82 13.04 -32.04 1.61
C ARG A 82 12.80 -33.09 0.51
N VAL A 83 13.78 -33.36 -0.34
CA VAL A 83 13.70 -34.43 -1.35
C VAL A 83 13.55 -35.80 -0.69
N ALA A 84 14.29 -36.08 0.38
CA ALA A 84 14.18 -37.35 1.10
C ALA A 84 12.80 -37.51 1.74
N LYS A 85 12.25 -36.45 2.34
CA LYS A 85 10.90 -36.43 2.90
C LYS A 85 9.84 -36.62 1.81
N ALA A 86 9.94 -35.89 0.71
CA ALA A 86 9.03 -36.01 -0.43
C ALA A 86 9.06 -37.41 -1.04
N ALA A 87 10.25 -38.00 -1.19
CA ALA A 87 10.41 -39.38 -1.66
C ALA A 87 9.75 -40.39 -0.71
N ALA A 88 9.83 -40.18 0.61
CA ALA A 88 9.14 -41.02 1.59
C ALA A 88 7.60 -40.88 1.51
N GLU A 89 7.11 -39.74 1.04
CA GLU A 89 5.68 -39.44 0.83
C GLU A 89 5.21 -39.76 -0.61
N GLY A 90 6.10 -40.26 -1.47
CA GLY A 90 5.78 -40.61 -2.88
C GLY A 90 5.64 -39.41 -3.82
N ILE A 91 6.10 -38.23 -3.40
CA ILE A 91 6.02 -36.97 -4.16
C ILE A 91 7.26 -36.86 -5.06
N PRO A 92 7.11 -36.62 -6.37
CA PRO A 92 8.23 -36.39 -7.28
C PRO A 92 9.11 -35.21 -6.84
N ALA A 93 10.43 -35.34 -6.95
CA ALA A 93 11.38 -34.32 -6.47
C ALA A 93 11.19 -32.93 -7.10
N HIS A 94 10.75 -32.86 -8.36
CA HIS A 94 10.47 -31.59 -9.05
C HIS A 94 9.17 -30.92 -8.58
N GLU A 95 8.25 -31.67 -8.01
CA GLU A 95 7.04 -31.15 -7.34
C GLU A 95 7.35 -30.75 -5.88
N ALA A 96 8.37 -31.36 -5.29
CA ALA A 96 8.77 -31.10 -3.91
C ALA A 96 9.59 -29.81 -3.72
N ILE A 97 10.38 -29.42 -4.74
CA ILE A 97 11.24 -28.23 -4.69
C ILE A 97 11.31 -27.58 -6.09
N PRO A 98 10.46 -26.57 -6.36
CA PRO A 98 10.54 -25.76 -7.57
C PRO A 98 11.93 -25.16 -7.76
N LEU A 99 12.37 -24.96 -9.01
CA LEU A 99 13.68 -24.34 -9.32
C LEU A 99 13.87 -22.99 -8.60
N SER A 100 12.80 -22.22 -8.48
CA SER A 100 12.73 -20.92 -7.78
C SER A 100 12.98 -20.98 -6.27
N GLU A 101 13.04 -22.17 -5.68
CA GLU A 101 13.33 -22.35 -4.26
C GLU A 101 14.77 -22.71 -3.95
N TRP A 102 15.54 -23.25 -4.91
CA TRP A 102 16.90 -23.74 -4.64
C TRP A 102 17.97 -23.15 -5.57
N ASP A 103 17.58 -22.68 -6.76
CA ASP A 103 18.50 -21.98 -7.66
C ASP A 103 18.51 -20.49 -7.35
N ARG A 104 19.60 -20.04 -6.73
CA ARG A 104 19.79 -18.64 -6.33
C ARG A 104 19.66 -17.67 -7.49
N ASP A 105 20.22 -18.00 -8.65
CA ASP A 105 20.27 -17.09 -9.79
C ASP A 105 18.88 -16.96 -10.41
N TYR A 106 18.12 -18.06 -10.45
CA TYR A 106 16.73 -18.05 -10.88
C TYR A 106 15.83 -17.28 -9.88
N SER A 107 16.00 -17.47 -8.57
CA SER A 107 15.28 -16.68 -7.57
C SER A 107 15.56 -15.19 -7.68
N GLN A 108 16.81 -14.81 -7.98
CA GLN A 108 17.18 -13.42 -8.23
C GLN A 108 16.54 -12.86 -9.52
N LEU A 109 16.50 -13.66 -10.59
CA LEU A 109 15.82 -13.31 -11.83
C LEU A 109 14.32 -13.02 -11.59
N LEU A 110 13.65 -13.82 -10.75
CA LEU A 110 12.25 -13.60 -10.40
C LEU A 110 12.05 -12.36 -9.52
N LEU A 111 13.00 -12.00 -8.64
CA LEU A 111 12.96 -10.72 -7.92
C LEU A 111 13.03 -9.53 -8.89
N GLU A 112 13.95 -9.57 -9.87
CA GLU A 112 14.09 -8.49 -10.85
C GLU A 112 12.84 -8.34 -11.73
N ALA A 113 12.27 -9.46 -12.20
CA ALA A 113 11.00 -9.45 -12.92
C ALA A 113 9.86 -8.89 -12.06
N SER A 114 9.81 -9.26 -10.79
CA SER A 114 8.83 -8.68 -9.86
C SER A 114 9.01 -7.18 -9.65
N ALA A 115 10.25 -6.72 -9.56
CA ALA A 115 10.55 -5.29 -9.47
C ALA A 115 10.07 -4.52 -10.72
N LEU A 116 10.19 -5.12 -11.92
CA LEU A 116 9.65 -4.54 -13.14
C LEU A 116 8.11 -4.45 -13.08
N ARG A 117 7.43 -5.49 -12.57
CA ARG A 117 5.98 -5.47 -12.33
C ARG A 117 5.58 -4.33 -11.39
N PHE A 118 6.28 -4.13 -10.26
CA PHE A 118 6.01 -3.00 -9.36
C PHE A 118 6.12 -1.65 -10.07
N LYS A 119 7.17 -1.42 -10.86
CA LYS A 119 7.32 -0.19 -11.66
C LYS A 119 6.15 0.00 -12.61
N LYS A 120 5.78 -1.05 -13.36
CA LYS A 120 4.67 -1.03 -14.31
C LYS A 120 3.32 -0.77 -13.63
N VAL A 121 3.09 -1.32 -12.44
CA VAL A 121 1.88 -1.07 -11.65
C VAL A 121 1.84 0.39 -11.22
N LEU A 122 2.88 0.88 -10.57
CA LEU A 122 2.97 2.28 -10.12
C LEU A 122 2.79 3.28 -11.25
N GLN A 123 3.36 3.01 -12.43
CA GLN A 123 3.16 3.83 -13.64
C GLN A 123 1.70 3.90 -14.08
N ARG A 124 0.92 2.81 -13.95
CA ARG A 124 -0.53 2.82 -14.26
C ARG A 124 -1.35 3.63 -13.25
N PHE A 125 -0.82 3.84 -12.05
CA PHE A 125 -1.37 4.75 -11.04
C PHE A 125 -0.85 6.20 -11.18
N GLY A 126 -0.10 6.50 -12.25
CA GLY A 126 0.39 7.85 -12.55
C GLY A 126 1.71 8.23 -11.87
N HIS A 127 2.37 7.27 -11.20
CA HIS A 127 3.70 7.44 -10.63
C HIS A 127 4.75 7.08 -11.69
N HIS A 128 5.09 8.06 -12.53
CA HIS A 128 6.05 7.87 -13.64
C HIS A 128 7.50 8.11 -13.24
N ASP A 129 7.73 8.73 -12.08
CA ASP A 129 9.07 8.98 -11.55
C ASP A 129 9.75 7.66 -11.12
N ALA A 130 11.08 7.70 -11.08
CA ALA A 130 11.89 6.53 -10.77
C ALA A 130 11.78 6.18 -9.27
N CYS A 131 10.81 5.33 -8.92
CA CYS A 131 10.74 4.70 -7.61
C CYS A 131 12.00 3.87 -7.37
N LEU A 132 12.63 4.07 -6.20
CA LEU A 132 13.73 3.24 -5.75
C LEU A 132 13.18 1.88 -5.31
N ILE A 133 13.59 0.82 -6.01
CA ILE A 133 13.33 -0.56 -5.63
C ILE A 133 14.67 -1.21 -5.34
N VAL A 134 14.87 -1.73 -4.14
CA VAL A 134 16.14 -2.36 -3.72
C VAL A 134 15.96 -3.85 -3.50
N ASP A 135 17.05 -4.59 -3.72
CA ASP A 135 17.12 -6.01 -3.41
C ASP A 135 17.10 -6.24 -1.88
N GLY A 136 15.97 -6.67 -1.34
CA GLY A 136 15.82 -7.07 0.06
C GLY A 136 16.52 -8.38 0.40
N GLY A 137 17.07 -9.10 -0.57
CA GLY A 137 17.78 -10.34 -0.38
C GLY A 137 16.86 -11.55 -0.24
N LEU A 138 17.50 -12.73 -0.28
CA LEU A 138 16.82 -14.01 -0.23
C LEU A 138 16.69 -14.52 1.22
N ALA A 139 15.50 -15.00 1.54
CA ALA A 139 15.21 -15.70 2.78
C ALA A 139 16.07 -16.97 2.87
N LYS A 140 16.73 -17.15 4.02
CA LYS A 140 17.74 -18.21 4.22
C LYS A 140 17.16 -19.53 4.71
N ALA A 141 15.95 -19.51 5.29
CA ALA A 141 15.36 -20.67 5.95
C ALA A 141 13.83 -20.72 5.78
N PRO A 142 13.31 -20.72 4.53
CA PRO A 142 11.88 -20.74 4.29
C PRO A 142 11.23 -22.03 4.79
N LYS A 143 10.04 -21.89 5.39
CA LYS A 143 9.22 -23.01 5.90
C LYS A 143 7.93 -23.21 5.11
N VAL A 144 7.68 -22.36 4.14
CA VAL A 144 6.58 -22.48 3.18
C VAL A 144 7.15 -22.64 1.76
N PRO A 145 6.51 -23.43 0.89
CA PRO A 145 6.85 -23.46 -0.53
C PRO A 145 6.66 -22.07 -1.17
N HIS A 146 7.56 -21.70 -2.07
CA HIS A 146 7.48 -20.46 -2.86
C HIS A 146 6.69 -20.65 -4.15
N GLY A 147 6.42 -21.89 -4.59
CA GLY A 147 5.57 -22.15 -5.76
C GLY A 147 4.11 -21.67 -5.63
N VAL A 148 3.72 -21.06 -4.51
CA VAL A 148 2.40 -20.43 -4.30
C VAL A 148 2.32 -19.00 -4.85
N HIS A 149 3.46 -18.43 -5.22
CA HIS A 149 3.59 -17.08 -5.72
C HIS A 149 3.01 -16.96 -7.15
N MET A 150 2.23 -15.90 -7.42
CA MET A 150 1.58 -15.64 -8.73
C MET A 150 2.52 -15.69 -9.94
N ASP A 151 3.77 -15.29 -9.80
CA ASP A 151 4.71 -15.31 -10.93
C ASP A 151 5.22 -16.73 -11.25
N ASP A 152 5.37 -17.60 -10.25
CA ASP A 152 5.67 -19.02 -10.44
C ASP A 152 4.45 -19.76 -11.03
N LEU A 153 3.23 -19.38 -10.63
CA LEU A 153 1.99 -19.99 -11.12
C LEU A 153 1.59 -19.50 -12.51
N PHE A 154 1.83 -18.23 -12.83
CA PHE A 154 1.27 -17.57 -14.03
C PHE A 154 2.32 -16.94 -14.97
N GLY A 155 3.61 -17.09 -14.66
CA GLY A 155 4.70 -16.83 -15.60
C GLY A 155 4.86 -15.38 -16.06
N PHE A 156 4.64 -14.40 -15.18
CA PHE A 156 4.73 -12.96 -15.51
C PHE A 156 4.01 -12.55 -16.80
N GLY A 157 2.74 -12.94 -16.99
CA GLY A 157 1.98 -12.61 -18.21
C GLY A 157 1.86 -11.11 -18.56
N ASP A 158 2.21 -10.23 -17.64
CA ASP A 158 2.29 -8.77 -17.79
C ASP A 158 3.69 -8.22 -18.14
N ILE A 159 4.69 -9.09 -18.20
CA ILE A 159 6.05 -8.83 -18.67
C ILE A 159 6.21 -9.53 -20.00
N SER A 160 6.59 -8.76 -21.03
CA SER A 160 6.83 -9.34 -22.34
C SER A 160 8.03 -10.28 -22.30
N LYS A 161 8.06 -11.25 -23.21
CA LYS A 161 9.18 -12.18 -23.36
C LYS A 161 10.52 -11.44 -23.55
N ASP A 162 10.52 -10.36 -24.32
CA ASP A 162 11.72 -9.57 -24.58
C ASP A 162 12.22 -8.85 -23.32
N GLU A 163 11.31 -8.31 -22.51
CA GLU A 163 11.66 -7.71 -21.21
C GLU A 163 12.21 -8.75 -20.24
N PHE A 164 11.58 -9.93 -20.15
CA PHE A 164 12.07 -11.01 -19.29
C PHE A 164 13.46 -11.49 -19.74
N GLN A 165 13.69 -11.63 -21.05
CA GLN A 165 15.00 -11.96 -21.60
C GLN A 165 16.03 -10.85 -21.36
N ALA A 166 15.63 -9.57 -21.42
CA ALA A 166 16.51 -8.46 -21.11
C ALA A 166 16.96 -8.49 -19.65
N ILE A 167 16.07 -8.82 -18.72
CA ILE A 167 16.42 -9.05 -17.30
C ILE A 167 17.38 -10.23 -17.18
N GLN A 168 17.05 -11.37 -17.80
CA GLN A 168 17.85 -12.59 -17.74
C GLN A 168 19.30 -12.39 -18.23
N HIS A 169 19.51 -11.50 -19.21
CA HIS A 169 20.83 -11.16 -19.72
C HIS A 169 21.46 -9.94 -19.05
N GLY A 170 20.86 -9.40 -17.99
CA GLY A 170 21.34 -8.22 -17.26
C GLY A 170 21.28 -6.91 -18.06
N ALA A 171 20.59 -6.90 -19.20
CA ALA A 171 20.37 -5.70 -20.02
C ALA A 171 19.33 -4.75 -19.40
N LEU A 172 18.54 -5.25 -18.44
CA LEU A 172 17.55 -4.48 -17.69
C LEU A 172 17.72 -4.76 -16.18
N ALA A 173 18.59 -3.99 -15.51
CA ALA A 173 18.74 -4.04 -14.05
C ALA A 173 17.71 -3.10 -13.40
N ILE A 174 16.77 -3.68 -12.64
CA ILE A 174 15.67 -2.92 -12.04
C ILE A 174 15.91 -2.70 -10.55
N LEU A 175 16.47 -3.70 -9.86
CA LEU A 175 16.84 -3.62 -8.46
C LEU A 175 18.12 -2.80 -8.28
N ALA A 176 18.05 -1.88 -7.33
CA ALA A 176 19.21 -1.15 -6.85
C ALA A 176 19.90 -1.89 -5.69
N ASP A 177 21.18 -1.60 -5.51
CA ASP A 177 21.98 -2.07 -4.38
C ASP A 177 21.38 -1.55 -3.05
N ARG A 178 21.36 -2.40 -2.01
CA ARG A 178 20.89 -2.06 -0.66
C ARG A 178 21.59 -0.84 -0.06
N ALA A 179 22.84 -0.58 -0.41
CA ALA A 179 23.57 0.61 0.03
C ALA A 179 22.86 1.93 -0.39
N LYS A 180 22.06 1.91 -1.47
CA LYS A 180 21.26 3.07 -1.90
C LYS A 180 20.18 3.48 -0.89
N VAL A 181 19.79 2.59 0.01
CA VAL A 181 18.85 2.93 1.09
C VAL A 181 19.44 4.02 1.99
N LYS A 182 20.76 4.06 2.19
CA LYS A 182 21.38 5.11 3.00
C LYS A 182 21.21 6.49 2.37
N ASP A 183 21.45 6.60 1.07
CA ASP A 183 21.24 7.84 0.30
C ASP A 183 19.75 8.23 0.31
N PHE A 184 18.88 7.23 0.09
CA PHE A 184 17.43 7.41 0.12
C PHE A 184 16.96 7.90 1.48
N VAL A 185 17.42 7.34 2.61
CA VAL A 185 17.00 7.76 3.96
C VAL A 185 17.65 9.09 4.37
N GLY A 186 18.86 9.41 3.88
CA GLY A 186 19.48 10.73 4.05
C GLY A 186 19.50 11.21 5.51
N ASN A 187 19.05 12.43 5.80
CA ASN A 187 18.89 12.89 7.21
C ASN A 187 17.45 12.77 7.71
N SER A 188 16.57 12.16 6.92
CA SER A 188 15.14 12.08 7.20
C SER A 188 14.83 10.90 8.10
N ASN A 189 13.83 11.10 8.96
CA ASN A 189 13.21 10.02 9.70
C ASN A 189 12.39 9.12 8.76
N PHE A 190 12.38 7.82 9.03
CA PHE A 190 11.63 6.87 8.22
C PHE A 190 10.86 5.85 9.04
N VAL A 191 9.72 5.43 8.49
CA VAL A 191 8.89 4.34 8.98
C VAL A 191 9.01 3.13 8.04
N ALA A 192 8.89 1.92 8.58
CA ALA A 192 8.88 0.71 7.76
C ALA A 192 7.50 0.01 7.79
N PHE A 193 6.99 -0.33 6.61
CA PHE A 193 5.79 -1.15 6.44
C PHE A 193 6.23 -2.54 5.97
N VAL A 194 5.86 -3.58 6.71
CA VAL A 194 6.32 -4.96 6.49
C VAL A 194 5.13 -5.82 6.05
N GLY A 195 4.89 -5.86 4.74
CA GLY A 195 3.90 -6.74 4.10
C GLY A 195 4.46 -8.11 3.71
N GLY A 196 5.78 -8.21 3.50
CA GLY A 196 6.48 -9.48 3.25
C GLY A 196 7.31 -9.97 4.45
N PRO A 197 8.21 -10.95 4.27
CA PRO A 197 9.12 -11.40 5.33
C PRO A 197 10.07 -10.31 5.80
N ALA A 198 10.48 -10.41 7.06
CA ALA A 198 11.38 -9.44 7.70
C ALA A 198 12.82 -9.46 7.16
N THR A 199 13.18 -10.35 6.23
CA THR A 199 14.54 -10.50 5.67
C THR A 199 15.09 -9.17 5.15
N GLY A 200 14.34 -8.47 4.28
CA GLY A 200 14.76 -7.20 3.69
C GLY A 200 15.06 -6.12 4.72
N LEU A 201 14.11 -5.83 5.60
CA LEU A 201 14.30 -4.83 6.65
C LEU A 201 15.44 -5.22 7.61
N ASN A 202 15.52 -6.50 7.99
CA ASN A 202 16.57 -6.97 8.88
C ASN A 202 17.96 -6.77 8.26
N LEU A 203 18.17 -7.22 7.02
CA LEU A 203 19.45 -7.09 6.31
C LEU A 203 19.83 -5.62 6.10
N LEU A 204 18.88 -4.76 5.71
CA LEU A 204 19.13 -3.33 5.57
C LEU A 204 19.66 -2.71 6.86
N LEU A 205 19.05 -3.05 8.00
CA LEU A 205 19.48 -2.58 9.32
C LEU A 205 20.79 -3.25 9.81
N GLU A 206 21.16 -4.43 9.30
CA GLU A 206 22.46 -5.07 9.62
C GLU A 206 23.59 -4.43 8.83
N GLU A 207 23.37 -4.18 7.55
CA GLU A 207 24.36 -3.64 6.62
C GLU A 207 24.53 -2.12 6.75
N ASN A 208 23.48 -1.42 7.20
CA ASN A 208 23.46 0.04 7.37
C ASN A 208 23.05 0.45 8.79
N PRO A 209 23.81 0.09 9.83
CA PRO A 209 23.42 0.34 11.22
C PRO A 209 23.26 1.82 11.55
N ASP A 210 23.90 2.72 10.79
CA ASP A 210 23.82 4.17 10.96
C ASP A 210 22.46 4.77 10.55
N ILE A 211 21.58 4.01 9.89
CA ILE A 211 20.20 4.44 9.65
C ILE A 211 19.30 4.18 10.86
N GLY A 212 19.73 3.37 11.84
CA GLY A 212 18.95 3.00 13.01
C GLY A 212 18.42 4.20 13.81
N ASP A 213 19.22 5.25 13.97
CA ASP A 213 18.84 6.46 14.73
C ASP A 213 17.71 7.28 14.06
N ARG A 214 17.46 7.05 12.76
CA ARG A 214 16.41 7.69 11.96
C ARG A 214 15.15 6.83 11.85
N TRP A 215 15.18 5.61 12.36
CA TRP A 215 14.07 4.68 12.28
C TRP A 215 13.04 5.00 13.37
N VAL A 216 11.85 5.46 12.95
CA VAL A 216 10.83 5.95 13.89
C VAL A 216 9.74 4.95 14.24
N GLY A 217 9.65 3.85 13.52
CA GLY A 217 8.66 2.80 13.79
C GLY A 217 8.54 1.77 12.69
N TRP A 218 7.87 0.66 12.99
CA TRP A 218 7.44 -0.28 11.97
C TRP A 218 6.06 -0.89 12.24
N PHE A 219 5.42 -1.28 11.16
CA PHE A 219 4.07 -1.85 11.13
C PHE A 219 4.11 -3.07 10.23
N GLY A 220 3.78 -4.25 10.75
CA GLY A 220 3.93 -5.47 9.97
C GLY A 220 2.74 -6.40 10.03
N GLN A 221 2.35 -6.96 8.88
CA GLN A 221 1.49 -8.14 8.82
C GLN A 221 2.33 -9.30 9.37
N PHE A 222 2.23 -9.52 10.69
CA PHE A 222 3.17 -10.36 11.42
C PHE A 222 2.48 -11.01 12.61
N GLY A 223 2.54 -12.35 12.65
CA GLY A 223 2.00 -13.17 13.74
C GLY A 223 0.51 -13.54 13.61
N SER A 224 0.03 -14.27 14.61
CA SER A 224 -1.32 -14.79 14.72
C SER A 224 -1.70 -14.84 16.20
N LEU A 225 -2.94 -14.52 16.54
CA LEU A 225 -3.56 -14.71 17.86
C LEU A 225 -4.16 -16.12 18.02
N GLY A 226 -4.34 -16.86 16.92
CA GLY A 226 -4.77 -18.26 16.93
C GLY A 226 -6.29 -18.45 16.95
N SER A 227 -7.04 -17.38 16.67
CA SER A 227 -8.50 -17.37 16.54
C SER A 227 -8.99 -17.71 15.13
N VAL A 228 -8.12 -17.57 14.11
CA VAL A 228 -8.43 -17.95 12.72
C VAL A 228 -7.58 -19.13 12.27
N LYS A 229 -8.19 -20.05 11.52
CA LYS A 229 -7.42 -21.05 10.77
C LYS A 229 -6.81 -20.35 9.56
N GLY A 230 -5.48 -20.44 9.45
CA GLY A 230 -4.75 -19.93 8.29
C GLY A 230 -5.20 -20.60 6.98
N MET A 231 -4.73 -20.07 5.83
CA MET A 231 -4.81 -20.82 4.58
C MET A 231 -4.09 -22.15 4.78
N GLU A 232 -4.72 -23.23 4.34
CA GLU A 232 -4.15 -24.58 4.36
C GLU A 232 -3.04 -24.65 3.31
N ILE A 233 -1.82 -24.29 3.72
CA ILE A 233 -0.61 -24.47 2.92
C ILE A 233 0.06 -25.75 3.40
N PRO A 234 0.35 -26.73 2.53
CA PRO A 234 1.04 -27.95 2.91
C PRO A 234 2.31 -27.65 3.69
N GLY A 235 2.47 -28.29 4.87
CA GLY A 235 3.62 -28.09 5.75
C GLY A 235 3.57 -26.87 6.67
N ARG A 236 2.52 -26.03 6.59
CA ARG A 236 2.35 -24.88 7.49
C ARG A 236 2.01 -25.33 8.92
N VAL A 237 2.71 -24.75 9.88
CA VAL A 237 2.44 -24.91 11.31
C VAL A 237 1.19 -24.12 11.69
N GLU A 238 0.26 -24.73 12.43
CA GLU A 238 -0.94 -24.04 12.94
C GLU A 238 -0.55 -22.85 13.83
N GLY A 239 -1.18 -21.70 13.61
CA GLY A 239 -0.86 -20.45 14.30
C GLY A 239 0.41 -19.75 13.81
N ALA A 240 1.12 -20.28 12.80
CA ALA A 240 2.22 -19.57 12.17
C ALA A 240 1.71 -18.66 11.04
N GLN A 241 2.23 -17.44 10.96
CA GLN A 241 1.91 -16.46 9.91
C GLN A 241 2.89 -16.59 8.74
N PHE A 242 2.42 -16.33 7.52
CA PHE A 242 3.16 -16.61 6.28
C PHE A 242 4.52 -15.86 6.19
N ASN A 243 4.52 -14.54 6.40
CA ASN A 243 5.72 -13.69 6.36
C ASN A 243 6.76 -14.11 7.40
N VAL A 244 6.32 -14.54 8.59
CA VAL A 244 7.23 -15.06 9.62
C VAL A 244 7.81 -16.40 9.20
N MET A 245 7.00 -17.27 8.59
CA MET A 245 7.42 -18.61 8.14
C MET A 245 8.40 -18.58 6.97
N LEU A 246 8.40 -17.51 6.17
CA LEU A 246 9.37 -17.32 5.10
C LEU A 246 10.79 -17.10 5.66
N ASP A 247 10.95 -16.42 6.80
CA ASP A 247 12.25 -16.29 7.47
C ASP A 247 12.11 -16.05 8.99
N PRO A 248 11.88 -17.13 9.78
CA PRO A 248 11.71 -17.00 11.23
C PRO A 248 12.93 -16.37 11.94
N PRO A 249 14.19 -16.69 11.56
CA PRO A 249 15.37 -16.01 12.09
C PRO A 249 15.37 -14.49 11.86
N ALA A 250 15.03 -14.03 10.64
CA ALA A 250 14.95 -12.59 10.37
C ALA A 250 13.82 -11.92 11.16
N GLY A 251 12.67 -12.57 11.30
CA GLY A 251 11.59 -12.09 12.16
C GLY A 251 12.03 -11.93 13.62
N LYS A 252 12.75 -12.92 14.16
CA LYS A 252 13.33 -12.84 15.51
C LYS A 252 14.31 -11.69 15.65
N ALA A 253 15.20 -11.51 14.67
CA ALA A 253 16.21 -10.46 14.66
C ALA A 253 15.58 -9.07 14.60
N LEU A 254 14.55 -8.86 13.76
CA LEU A 254 13.82 -7.61 13.67
C LEU A 254 13.16 -7.21 15.00
N ILE A 255 12.47 -8.16 15.66
CA ILE A 255 11.86 -7.89 16.98
C ILE A 255 12.93 -7.51 17.99
N LYS A 256 14.06 -8.25 18.01
CA LYS A 256 15.17 -7.94 18.91
C LYS A 256 15.71 -6.52 18.66
N LYS A 257 15.97 -6.15 17.42
CA LYS A 257 16.45 -4.81 17.04
C LYS A 257 15.48 -3.70 17.44
N THR A 258 14.18 -3.95 17.25
CA THR A 258 13.11 -3.02 17.64
C THR A 258 13.20 -2.71 19.14
N VAL A 259 13.37 -3.76 19.96
CA VAL A 259 13.52 -3.61 21.42
C VAL A 259 14.84 -2.94 21.78
N ASP A 260 15.97 -3.36 21.18
CA ASP A 260 17.30 -2.81 21.46
C ASP A 260 17.39 -1.31 21.15
N LEU A 261 16.75 -0.87 20.06
CA LEU A 261 16.73 0.53 19.62
C LEU A 261 15.59 1.34 20.25
N GLY A 262 14.69 0.71 21.01
CA GLY A 262 13.53 1.38 21.60
C GLY A 262 12.54 1.93 20.57
N VAL A 263 12.52 1.37 19.36
CA VAL A 263 11.66 1.81 18.26
C VAL A 263 10.25 1.23 18.42
N PRO A 264 9.18 2.00 18.15
CA PRO A 264 7.81 1.49 18.14
C PRO A 264 7.61 0.38 17.10
N GLY A 265 6.98 -0.72 17.50
CA GLY A 265 6.59 -1.82 16.62
C GLY A 265 5.13 -2.21 16.79
N VAL A 266 4.38 -2.25 15.70
CA VAL A 266 2.98 -2.71 15.70
C VAL A 266 2.85 -3.98 14.89
N PHE A 267 2.44 -5.06 15.57
CA PHE A 267 2.10 -6.32 14.96
C PHE A 267 0.64 -6.27 14.51
N LEU A 268 0.40 -6.65 13.26
CA LEU A 268 -0.91 -6.86 12.68
C LEU A 268 -1.11 -8.36 12.42
N PRO A 269 -1.72 -9.10 13.36
CA PRO A 269 -1.92 -10.53 13.20
C PRO A 269 -2.91 -10.84 12.08
N THR A 270 -2.75 -12.02 11.47
CA THR A 270 -3.69 -12.55 10.47
C THR A 270 -5.14 -12.56 10.95
N ASP A 271 -5.39 -12.77 12.24
CA ASP A 271 -6.72 -12.78 12.87
C ASP A 271 -7.48 -11.46 12.71
N VAL A 272 -6.75 -10.34 12.71
CA VAL A 272 -7.34 -9.00 12.62
C VAL A 272 -7.67 -8.67 11.19
N THR A 273 -6.86 -9.16 10.26
CA THR A 273 -7.01 -8.85 8.85
C THR A 273 -7.91 -9.84 8.13
N ARG A 274 -8.13 -11.06 8.66
CA ARG A 274 -9.05 -12.09 8.12
C ARG A 274 -10.48 -11.94 8.66
N LYS A 275 -11.03 -10.73 8.52
CA LYS A 275 -12.41 -10.42 8.88
C LYS A 275 -13.25 -10.32 7.60
N ALA A 276 -14.41 -10.98 7.59
CA ALA A 276 -15.32 -10.98 6.44
C ALA A 276 -15.73 -9.55 6.04
N GLU A 277 -15.70 -8.64 7.01
CA GLU A 277 -16.13 -7.25 6.90
C GLU A 277 -15.17 -6.35 6.10
N ILE A 278 -13.94 -6.79 5.81
CA ILE A 278 -12.91 -5.97 5.10
C ILE A 278 -12.24 -6.67 3.92
N GLY A 279 -12.69 -7.87 3.57
CA GLY A 279 -12.28 -8.51 2.31
C GLY A 279 -13.38 -8.45 1.26
N PHE A 280 -13.05 -9.00 0.10
CA PHE A 280 -13.94 -9.03 -1.03
C PHE A 280 -14.57 -10.39 -1.27
N GLY A 281 -15.89 -10.41 -1.55
CA GLY A 281 -16.56 -11.62 -1.99
C GLY A 281 -16.06 -12.11 -3.35
N ASP A 282 -15.59 -11.18 -4.19
CA ASP A 282 -14.96 -11.40 -5.48
C ASP A 282 -14.11 -10.18 -5.90
N SER A 283 -13.31 -10.33 -6.95
CA SER A 283 -12.48 -9.25 -7.53
C SER A 283 -13.29 -8.06 -8.07
N THR A 284 -14.54 -8.25 -8.48
CA THR A 284 -15.39 -7.16 -9.02
C THR A 284 -15.76 -6.15 -7.95
N MET A 285 -15.80 -6.57 -6.68
CA MET A 285 -16.09 -5.67 -5.58
C MET A 285 -14.94 -4.69 -5.30
N LEU A 286 -13.68 -5.04 -5.61
CA LEU A 286 -12.55 -4.09 -5.51
C LEU A 286 -12.71 -2.96 -6.54
N ASP A 287 -13.05 -3.32 -7.79
CA ASP A 287 -13.34 -2.35 -8.86
C ASP A 287 -14.55 -1.47 -8.48
N PHE A 288 -15.64 -2.10 -8.03
CA PHE A 288 -16.84 -1.39 -7.60
C PHE A 288 -16.60 -0.46 -6.41
N LEU A 289 -15.86 -0.89 -5.38
CA LEU A 289 -15.56 -0.07 -4.20
C LEU A 289 -14.72 1.16 -4.57
N CYS A 290 -13.88 1.04 -5.59
CA CYS A 290 -13.03 2.12 -6.06
C CYS A 290 -13.64 2.94 -7.20
N LYS A 291 -14.80 2.54 -7.77
CA LYS A 291 -15.56 3.20 -8.86
C LYS A 291 -14.67 3.98 -9.82
N SER A 292 -13.71 3.32 -10.48
CA SER A 292 -12.72 4.07 -11.26
C SER A 292 -12.59 3.56 -12.68
N ASP A 293 -12.60 4.49 -13.64
CA ASP A 293 -12.06 4.30 -14.98
C ASP A 293 -10.51 4.29 -14.98
N SER A 294 -9.87 4.13 -13.82
CA SER A 294 -8.41 4.16 -13.69
C SER A 294 -7.79 2.90 -14.31
N PRO A 295 -6.87 3.03 -15.28
CA PRO A 295 -6.13 1.90 -15.82
C PRO A 295 -5.40 1.09 -14.74
N GLY A 296 -4.96 1.74 -13.66
CA GLY A 296 -4.30 1.09 -12.53
C GLY A 296 -5.23 0.18 -11.73
N MET A 297 -6.43 0.66 -11.40
CA MET A 297 -7.41 -0.13 -10.64
C MET A 297 -7.95 -1.30 -11.45
N LEU A 298 -8.28 -1.07 -12.73
CA LEU A 298 -8.71 -2.14 -13.64
C LEU A 298 -7.63 -3.22 -13.76
N TYR A 299 -6.37 -2.81 -13.83
CA TYR A 299 -5.24 -3.73 -13.87
C TYR A 299 -5.10 -4.55 -12.58
N LEU A 300 -5.20 -3.89 -11.41
CA LEU A 300 -5.13 -4.55 -10.11
C LEU A 300 -6.29 -5.54 -9.91
N ALA A 301 -7.52 -5.13 -10.25
CA ALA A 301 -8.69 -6.00 -10.20
C ALA A 301 -8.51 -7.24 -11.11
N ASN A 302 -7.98 -7.06 -12.32
CA ASN A 302 -7.70 -8.16 -13.24
C ASN A 302 -6.62 -9.13 -12.69
N LEU A 303 -5.54 -8.61 -12.12
CA LEU A 303 -4.54 -9.46 -11.45
C LEU A 303 -5.17 -10.27 -10.31
N ARG A 304 -6.11 -9.67 -9.59
CA ARG A 304 -6.82 -10.32 -8.48
C ARG A 304 -7.75 -11.42 -8.98
N THR A 305 -8.49 -11.19 -10.07
CA THR A 305 -9.29 -12.22 -10.74
C THR A 305 -8.44 -13.42 -11.15
N ILE A 306 -7.26 -13.19 -11.76
CA ILE A 306 -6.35 -14.27 -12.14
C ILE A 306 -5.92 -15.08 -10.92
N TRP A 307 -5.59 -14.40 -9.82
CA TRP A 307 -5.21 -15.05 -8.57
C TRP A 307 -6.34 -15.88 -7.95
N GLU A 308 -7.56 -15.36 -7.96
CA GLU A 308 -8.78 -16.01 -7.47
C GLU A 308 -9.10 -17.30 -8.23
N GLU A 309 -9.02 -17.25 -9.56
CA GLU A 309 -9.40 -18.38 -10.41
C GLU A 309 -8.47 -19.59 -10.24
N ASN A 310 -7.20 -19.32 -9.94
CA ASN A 310 -6.12 -20.28 -10.10
C ASN A 310 -5.33 -20.62 -8.82
N ALA A 311 -5.23 -19.72 -7.83
CA ALA A 311 -4.38 -19.91 -6.64
C ALA A 311 -5.19 -19.98 -5.34
N ILE A 312 -6.18 -19.10 -5.16
CA ILE A 312 -6.97 -19.01 -3.91
C ILE A 312 -8.45 -18.94 -4.23
N ARG A 313 -9.19 -20.01 -3.91
CA ARG A 313 -10.65 -19.96 -3.82
C ARG A 313 -11.03 -19.80 -2.34
N PRO A 314 -11.60 -18.66 -1.92
CA PRO A 314 -12.08 -18.53 -0.56
C PRO A 314 -13.11 -19.63 -0.28
N ARG A 315 -13.03 -20.26 0.89
CA ARG A 315 -14.06 -21.21 1.32
C ARG A 315 -15.40 -20.47 1.46
N PRO A 316 -16.55 -21.18 1.45
CA PRO A 316 -17.83 -20.55 1.74
C PRO A 316 -17.77 -19.75 3.07
N GLY A 317 -17.95 -18.43 2.99
CA GLY A 317 -17.89 -17.50 4.12
C GLY A 317 -16.51 -16.86 4.39
N GLU A 318 -15.47 -17.26 3.67
CA GLU A 318 -14.20 -16.52 3.60
C GLU A 318 -14.30 -15.44 2.52
N VAL A 319 -13.52 -14.38 2.67
CA VAL A 319 -13.39 -13.29 1.69
C VAL A 319 -11.94 -13.20 1.24
N LEU A 320 -11.69 -12.53 0.13
CA LEU A 320 -10.35 -12.28 -0.40
C LEU A 320 -9.82 -10.99 0.19
N LEU A 321 -8.59 -11.01 0.71
CA LEU A 321 -8.25 -10.06 1.75
C LEU A 321 -7.14 -9.11 1.32
N THR A 322 -7.13 -7.92 1.89
CA THR A 322 -6.11 -6.88 1.68
C THR A 322 -5.36 -6.71 3.00
N HIS A 323 -4.33 -7.52 3.23
CA HIS A 323 -3.76 -7.62 4.58
C HIS A 323 -2.57 -6.70 4.79
N ASP A 324 -1.77 -6.48 3.76
CA ASP A 324 -0.52 -5.74 3.90
C ASP A 324 -0.75 -4.24 3.94
N LEU A 325 -1.71 -3.75 3.15
CA LEU A 325 -2.10 -2.35 3.15
C LEU A 325 -2.60 -1.88 4.54
N ALA A 326 -3.20 -2.78 5.31
CA ALA A 326 -3.65 -2.48 6.66
C ALA A 326 -2.49 -2.04 7.61
N THR A 327 -1.24 -2.38 7.30
CA THR A 327 -0.07 -1.85 8.02
C THR A 327 0.05 -0.32 7.89
N LEU A 328 -0.26 0.23 6.71
CA LEU A 328 -0.33 1.67 6.49
C LEU A 328 -1.49 2.30 7.26
N PHE A 329 -2.64 1.64 7.31
CA PHE A 329 -3.81 2.19 8.01
C PHE A 329 -3.62 2.24 9.52
N LEU A 330 -2.91 1.27 10.10
CA LEU A 330 -2.48 1.33 11.49
C LEU A 330 -1.59 2.55 11.76
N PHE A 331 -0.65 2.84 10.86
CA PHE A 331 0.18 4.05 10.96
C PHE A 331 -0.67 5.31 10.88
N LYS A 332 -1.55 5.43 9.87
CA LYS A 332 -2.43 6.59 9.70
C LYS A 332 -3.36 6.80 10.90
N GLN A 333 -3.88 5.71 11.50
CA GLN A 333 -4.66 5.78 12.74
C GLN A 333 -3.83 6.34 13.90
N LEU A 334 -2.57 5.93 14.05
CA LEU A 334 -1.70 6.43 15.12
C LEU A 334 -1.40 7.92 15.00
N ILE A 335 -1.28 8.43 13.77
CA ILE A 335 -0.93 9.84 13.53
C ILE A 335 -2.16 10.77 13.44
N ASP A 336 -3.37 10.26 13.67
CA ASP A 336 -4.67 10.96 13.61
C ASP A 336 -5.15 11.34 12.20
N GLU A 337 -4.76 10.57 11.19
CA GLU A 337 -5.23 10.80 9.82
C GLU A 337 -6.47 9.97 9.46
N THR A 338 -6.79 8.95 10.26
CA THR A 338 -7.98 8.11 10.06
C THR A 338 -8.80 7.99 11.34
N GLY A 339 -10.01 7.45 11.22
CA GLY A 339 -10.77 7.00 12.39
C GLY A 339 -10.10 5.83 13.11
N ASN A 340 -10.67 5.45 14.25
CA ASN A 340 -10.27 4.23 14.98
C ASN A 340 -10.69 2.98 14.17
N ILE A 341 -9.76 2.45 13.37
CA ILE A 341 -9.97 1.26 12.55
C ILE A 341 -9.72 -0.01 13.38
N TYR A 342 -8.70 0.02 14.24
CA TYR A 342 -8.23 -1.13 15.01
C TYR A 342 -8.14 -0.84 16.52
N SER A 343 -8.41 -1.86 17.32
CA SER A 343 -8.00 -1.92 18.73
C SER A 343 -6.73 -2.75 18.90
N GLY A 344 -6.06 -2.60 20.03
CA GLY A 344 -4.89 -3.39 20.33
C GLY A 344 -4.61 -3.57 21.80
N ALA A 345 -3.52 -4.28 22.06
CA ALA A 345 -3.01 -4.53 23.39
C ALA A 345 -1.49 -4.30 23.44
N PRO A 346 -0.97 -3.73 24.53
CA PRO A 346 0.47 -3.56 24.71
C PRO A 346 1.12 -4.93 24.98
N LEU A 347 2.29 -5.13 24.40
CA LEU A 347 3.06 -6.36 24.58
C LEU A 347 4.14 -6.16 25.63
N LYS A 348 4.22 -7.09 26.59
CA LYS A 348 5.38 -7.25 27.45
C LYS A 348 6.54 -7.88 26.69
N SER A 349 6.24 -8.88 25.84
CA SER A 349 7.23 -9.50 24.97
C SER A 349 6.60 -10.09 23.71
N ALA A 350 7.41 -10.23 22.66
CA ALA A 350 7.09 -10.98 21.45
C ALA A 350 8.32 -11.81 21.08
N ASN A 351 8.14 -13.11 20.80
CA ASN A 351 9.26 -13.98 20.44
C ASN A 351 8.89 -14.92 19.30
N VAL A 352 9.69 -14.88 18.23
CA VAL A 352 9.57 -15.84 17.13
C VAL A 352 10.24 -17.16 17.52
N ILE A 353 9.47 -18.25 17.45
CA ILE A 353 10.00 -19.60 17.61
C ILE A 353 10.77 -19.96 16.35
N THR A 354 12.05 -20.32 16.50
CA THR A 354 12.98 -20.55 15.36
C THR A 354 13.41 -22.00 15.23
N LYS A 355 12.90 -22.89 16.09
CA LYS A 355 13.20 -24.33 16.08
C LYS A 355 12.02 -25.14 16.65
N GLY A 356 11.86 -26.36 16.16
CA GLY A 356 10.89 -27.33 16.69
C GLY A 356 9.51 -27.24 16.04
N ALA A 357 8.54 -27.95 16.60
CA ALA A 357 7.21 -28.13 16.00
C ALA A 357 6.37 -26.85 15.87
N ARG A 358 6.72 -25.79 16.62
CA ARG A 358 6.07 -24.47 16.56
C ARG A 358 6.92 -23.42 15.84
N GLU A 359 7.93 -23.83 15.06
CA GLU A 359 8.77 -22.89 14.31
C GLU A 359 7.92 -21.95 13.43
N GLY A 360 8.28 -20.66 13.43
CA GLY A 360 7.59 -19.56 12.75
C GLY A 360 6.33 -19.03 13.45
N VAL A 361 5.97 -19.56 14.63
CA VAL A 361 4.96 -18.95 15.50
C VAL A 361 5.58 -17.80 16.29
N ILE A 362 4.83 -16.71 16.47
CA ILE A 362 5.17 -15.65 17.42
C ILE A 362 4.41 -15.89 18.72
N ASP A 363 5.14 -16.07 19.82
CA ASP A 363 4.55 -16.08 21.16
C ASP A 363 4.43 -14.63 21.64
N PHE A 364 3.19 -14.14 21.76
CA PHE A 364 2.87 -12.83 22.33
C PHE A 364 2.60 -12.95 23.83
N GLU A 365 3.28 -12.13 24.63
CA GLU A 365 2.96 -11.94 26.05
C GLU A 365 2.35 -10.55 26.21
N ILE A 366 1.03 -10.49 26.47
CA ILE A 366 0.31 -9.23 26.68
C ILE A 366 0.69 -8.65 28.05
N GLY A 367 1.02 -7.36 28.08
CA GLY A 367 1.38 -6.62 29.29
C GLY A 367 0.23 -5.77 29.82
N ALA A 368 0.41 -5.25 31.04
CA ALA A 368 -0.45 -4.21 31.61
C ALA A 368 0.32 -2.88 31.60
N GLY A 369 -0.04 -1.95 30.72
CA GLY A 369 0.57 -0.61 30.62
C GLY A 369 1.23 -0.31 29.27
N PRO A 370 1.68 0.93 29.05
CA PRO A 370 2.26 1.36 27.77
C PRO A 370 3.47 0.52 27.38
N SER A 371 3.61 0.24 26.09
CA SER A 371 4.74 -0.52 25.53
C SER A 371 5.15 0.07 24.19
N ASN A 372 6.42 -0.12 23.83
CA ASN A 372 6.92 0.18 22.50
C ASN A 372 6.45 -0.88 21.48
N LEU A 373 5.99 -2.03 21.96
CA LEU A 373 5.44 -3.09 21.13
C LEU A 373 3.94 -3.21 21.39
N VAL A 374 3.15 -3.17 20.32
CA VAL A 374 1.70 -3.31 20.38
C VAL A 374 1.26 -4.37 19.38
N VAL A 375 0.26 -5.16 19.75
CA VAL A 375 -0.42 -6.07 18.81
C VAL A 375 -1.83 -5.56 18.56
N ALA A 376 -2.23 -5.48 17.30
CA ALA A 376 -3.62 -5.27 16.95
C ALA A 376 -4.43 -6.50 17.37
N THR A 377 -5.59 -6.29 17.98
CA THR A 377 -6.44 -7.36 18.52
C THR A 377 -7.75 -7.51 17.76
N GLU A 378 -8.29 -6.42 17.22
CA GLU A 378 -9.57 -6.44 16.54
C GLU A 378 -9.67 -5.31 15.51
N LEU A 379 -10.41 -5.58 14.43
CA LEU A 379 -10.95 -4.56 13.54
C LEU A 379 -12.22 -3.97 14.17
N THR A 380 -12.17 -2.72 14.62
CA THR A 380 -13.28 -2.07 15.31
C THR A 380 -14.19 -1.28 14.38
N ASN A 381 -13.70 -0.88 13.20
CA ASN A 381 -14.48 -0.08 12.26
C ASN A 381 -14.22 -0.50 10.80
N PRO A 382 -14.93 -1.55 10.33
CA PRO A 382 -14.81 -2.01 8.94
C PRO A 382 -15.16 -0.95 7.90
N ARG A 383 -16.09 -0.05 8.20
CA ARG A 383 -16.47 1.02 7.27
C ARG A 383 -15.34 2.04 7.09
N ALA A 384 -14.67 2.43 8.17
CA ALA A 384 -13.51 3.31 8.08
C ALA A 384 -12.36 2.64 7.33
N TYR A 385 -12.18 1.33 7.51
CA TYR A 385 -11.22 0.56 6.72
C TYR A 385 -11.50 0.63 5.22
N LEU A 386 -12.72 0.31 4.79
CA LEU A 386 -13.08 0.28 3.37
C LEU A 386 -13.03 1.67 2.73
N GLU A 387 -13.40 2.72 3.48
CA GLU A 387 -13.26 4.09 3.00
C GLU A 387 -11.79 4.48 2.85
N GLU A 388 -10.95 4.11 3.81
CA GLU A 388 -9.52 4.36 3.73
C GLU A 388 -8.84 3.59 2.59
N LEU A 389 -9.26 2.34 2.34
CA LEU A 389 -8.87 1.56 1.17
C LEU A 389 -9.20 2.27 -0.14
N ARG A 390 -10.43 2.77 -0.26
CA ARG A 390 -10.87 3.53 -1.42
C ARG A 390 -10.01 4.77 -1.61
N ILE A 391 -9.80 5.55 -0.56
CA ILE A 391 -8.99 6.78 -0.59
C ILE A 391 -7.55 6.44 -1.00
N SER A 392 -6.90 5.55 -0.25
CA SER A 392 -5.49 5.18 -0.44
C SER A 392 -5.17 4.62 -1.83
N LEU A 393 -6.11 3.99 -2.53
CA LEU A 393 -5.90 3.45 -3.88
C LEU A 393 -6.38 4.36 -5.03
N THR A 394 -7.23 5.37 -4.76
CA THR A 394 -7.80 6.23 -5.82
C THR A 394 -7.29 7.68 -5.82
N GLU A 395 -6.63 8.12 -4.74
CA GLU A 395 -6.36 9.54 -4.52
C GLU A 395 -5.18 10.21 -5.28
N PRO A 396 -4.25 9.55 -6.03
CA PRO A 396 -3.21 10.29 -6.74
C PRO A 396 -3.79 11.23 -7.81
N GLN A 397 -4.98 10.88 -8.35
CA GLN A 397 -5.71 11.77 -9.24
C GLN A 397 -6.33 12.94 -8.48
N LEU A 398 -6.99 12.72 -7.33
CA LEU A 398 -7.66 13.77 -6.56
C LEU A 398 -6.69 14.77 -5.91
N GLN A 399 -5.52 14.35 -5.43
CA GLN A 399 -4.51 15.29 -4.92
C GLN A 399 -3.83 16.10 -6.04
N ARG A 400 -3.62 15.53 -7.24
CA ARG A 400 -3.23 16.33 -8.41
C ARG A 400 -4.30 17.36 -8.75
N ILE A 401 -5.57 16.98 -8.65
CA ILE A 401 -6.74 17.86 -8.89
C ILE A 401 -6.86 18.95 -7.81
N GLN A 402 -6.62 18.63 -6.53
CA GLN A 402 -6.66 19.57 -5.40
C GLN A 402 -5.41 20.46 -5.30
N LYS A 403 -4.22 20.02 -5.71
CA LYS A 403 -3.03 20.89 -5.79
C LYS A 403 -3.17 21.99 -6.84
N VAL A 404 -4.16 21.92 -7.73
CA VAL A 404 -4.56 23.02 -8.63
C VAL A 404 -5.75 23.84 -8.10
N PHE A 405 -6.15 23.66 -6.84
CA PHE A 405 -6.67 24.78 -6.06
C PHE A 405 -5.49 25.73 -5.79
N LEU A 406 -5.15 26.54 -6.79
CA LEU A 406 -4.26 27.67 -6.61
C LEU A 406 -4.94 28.62 -5.61
N ALA A 407 -4.54 28.46 -4.36
CA ALA A 407 -4.77 29.41 -3.28
C ALA A 407 -4.09 30.73 -3.66
N THR A 408 -4.79 31.52 -4.46
CA THR A 408 -4.42 32.89 -4.76
C THR A 408 -5.70 33.69 -4.88
N SER A 409 -6.34 33.94 -3.75
CA SER A 409 -7.21 35.10 -3.63
C SER A 409 -6.33 36.34 -3.78
N LEU A 410 -6.39 36.98 -4.95
CA LEU A 410 -5.94 38.37 -5.07
C LEU A 410 -6.93 39.25 -4.31
N SER A 411 -6.43 40.22 -3.55
CA SER A 411 -7.30 41.25 -2.95
C SER A 411 -8.04 42.01 -4.06
N ALA A 412 -9.21 42.58 -3.76
CA ALA A 412 -9.97 43.38 -4.73
C ALA A 412 -9.13 44.56 -5.30
N GLU A 413 -8.19 45.07 -4.49
CA GLU A 413 -7.24 46.11 -4.90
C GLU A 413 -6.20 45.60 -5.89
N ASP A 414 -5.68 44.38 -5.70
CA ASP A 414 -4.75 43.77 -6.64
C ASP A 414 -5.44 43.33 -7.95
N GLN A 415 -6.75 43.05 -7.91
CA GLN A 415 -7.55 42.74 -9.11
C GLN A 415 -7.77 43.96 -10.01
N ALA A 416 -7.75 45.17 -9.44
CA ALA A 416 -7.90 46.42 -10.17
C ALA A 416 -6.59 46.91 -10.82
N ASP A 417 -5.44 46.34 -10.44
CA ASP A 417 -4.13 46.68 -10.99
C ASP A 417 -3.80 45.81 -12.22
N PRO A 418 -3.72 46.39 -13.43
CA PRO A 418 -3.48 45.64 -14.66
C PRO A 418 -2.14 44.90 -14.68
N ILE A 419 -1.11 45.46 -14.04
CA ILE A 419 0.25 44.88 -14.03
C ILE A 419 0.26 43.65 -13.11
N LYS A 420 -0.34 43.77 -11.93
CA LYS A 420 -0.45 42.65 -10.98
C LYS A 420 -1.32 41.52 -11.55
N MET A 421 -2.40 41.87 -12.25
CA MET A 421 -3.24 40.91 -12.95
C MET A 421 -2.51 40.17 -14.08
N GLN A 422 -1.67 40.86 -14.84
CA GLN A 422 -0.89 40.23 -15.92
C GLN A 422 0.19 39.29 -15.37
N GLU A 423 0.86 39.68 -14.29
CA GLU A 423 1.83 38.83 -13.60
C GLU A 423 1.15 37.62 -12.94
N TYR A 424 -0.06 37.80 -12.41
CA TYR A 424 -0.89 36.72 -11.89
C TYR A 424 -1.28 35.70 -12.97
N GLU A 425 -1.78 36.18 -14.11
CA GLU A 425 -2.10 35.36 -15.29
C GLU A 425 -0.87 34.57 -15.78
N ARG A 426 0.31 35.21 -15.80
CA ARG A 426 1.58 34.56 -16.17
C ARG A 426 1.97 33.45 -15.18
N ARG A 427 1.83 33.69 -13.86
CA ARG A 427 2.14 32.70 -12.82
C ARG A 427 1.18 31.51 -12.88
N ILE A 428 -0.11 31.74 -13.16
CA ILE A 428 -1.07 30.67 -13.42
C ILE A 428 -0.66 29.88 -14.66
N ALA A 429 -0.38 30.56 -15.79
CA ALA A 429 -0.03 29.88 -17.04
C ALA A 429 1.22 28.99 -16.91
N ILE A 430 2.24 29.43 -16.18
CA ILE A 430 3.46 28.65 -15.92
C ILE A 430 3.17 27.42 -15.05
N LYS A 431 2.30 27.55 -14.05
CA LYS A 431 1.97 26.44 -13.12
C LYS A 431 0.94 25.47 -13.66
N VAL A 432 -0.09 25.97 -14.34
CA VAL A 432 -1.25 25.20 -14.80
C VAL A 432 -1.06 24.67 -16.22
N GLY A 433 -0.31 25.38 -17.08
CA GLY A 433 -0.09 24.99 -18.47
C GLY A 433 0.53 23.60 -18.67
N PRO A 434 1.56 23.18 -17.91
CA PRO A 434 2.06 21.81 -17.94
C PRO A 434 1.01 20.77 -17.50
N LEU A 435 0.26 21.07 -16.44
CA LEU A 435 -0.74 20.15 -15.87
C LEU A 435 -1.93 19.90 -16.80
N LEU A 436 -2.39 20.92 -17.53
CA LEU A 436 -3.44 20.77 -18.54
C LEU A 436 -2.97 19.93 -19.73
N ARG A 437 -1.69 20.01 -20.12
CA ARG A 437 -1.12 19.17 -21.18
C ARG A 437 -0.99 17.70 -20.78
N GLU A 438 -0.90 17.44 -19.48
CA GLU A 438 -0.83 16.10 -18.88
C GLU A 438 -2.21 15.52 -18.54
N GLY A 439 -3.30 16.20 -18.88
CA GLY A 439 -4.66 15.72 -18.66
C GLY A 439 -5.17 15.83 -17.22
N ALA A 440 -4.53 16.65 -16.37
CA ALA A 440 -5.02 16.91 -15.02
C ALA A 440 -6.38 17.63 -15.06
N GLN A 441 -7.33 17.22 -14.20
CA GLN A 441 -8.54 18.03 -14.00
C GLN A 441 -8.19 19.24 -13.12
N VAL A 442 -8.47 20.43 -13.61
CA VAL A 442 -8.20 21.68 -12.90
C VAL A 442 -9.52 22.32 -12.53
N HIS A 443 -9.80 22.41 -11.23
CA HIS A 443 -10.94 23.20 -10.74
C HIS A 443 -10.51 24.65 -10.59
N PHE A 444 -10.98 25.50 -11.50
CA PHE A 444 -10.86 26.93 -11.33
C PHE A 444 -11.98 27.42 -10.41
N GLY A 445 -11.64 28.17 -9.36
CA GLY A 445 -12.62 29.08 -8.76
C GLY A 445 -13.07 30.11 -9.80
N CYS A 446 -14.28 30.65 -9.67
CA CYS A 446 -14.97 31.52 -10.64
C CYS A 446 -14.26 32.88 -10.89
N HIS A 447 -13.01 32.86 -11.37
CA HIS A 447 -12.18 34.04 -11.55
C HIS A 447 -12.06 34.41 -13.04
N PRO A 448 -12.29 35.67 -13.45
CA PRO A 448 -12.29 36.10 -14.85
C PRO A 448 -11.01 35.78 -15.63
N ALA A 449 -9.85 35.83 -14.98
CA ALA A 449 -8.56 35.47 -15.57
C ALA A 449 -8.42 33.97 -15.88
N ALA A 450 -8.95 33.11 -15.00
CA ALA A 450 -8.98 31.67 -15.24
C ALA A 450 -9.90 31.31 -16.40
N LEU A 451 -11.06 31.98 -16.49
CA LEU A 451 -12.00 31.85 -17.60
C LEU A 451 -11.38 32.27 -18.94
N ARG A 452 -10.60 33.35 -18.98
CA ARG A 452 -9.85 33.77 -20.18
C ARG A 452 -8.81 32.72 -20.61
N LEU A 453 -8.06 32.16 -19.66
CA LEU A 453 -7.06 31.12 -19.93
C LEU A 453 -7.71 29.82 -20.45
N MET A 454 -8.86 29.46 -19.88
CA MET A 454 -9.68 28.33 -20.35
C MET A 454 -10.20 28.56 -21.77
N ASN A 455 -10.67 29.78 -22.09
CA ASN A 455 -11.15 30.11 -23.42
C ASN A 455 -10.02 30.04 -24.47
N ASP A 456 -8.84 30.57 -24.15
CA ASP A 456 -7.65 30.46 -25.01
C ASP A 456 -7.17 29.01 -25.18
N TYR A 457 -7.29 28.18 -24.13
CA TYR A 457 -6.96 26.75 -24.21
C TYR A 457 -7.99 25.98 -25.03
N ALA A 458 -9.28 26.24 -24.85
CA ALA A 458 -10.38 25.65 -25.61
C ALA A 458 -10.27 25.94 -27.11
N ARG A 459 -9.87 27.18 -27.47
CA ARG A 459 -9.58 27.56 -28.86
C ARG A 459 -8.40 26.80 -29.47
N ARG A 460 -7.45 26.35 -28.65
CA ARG A 460 -6.27 25.58 -29.10
C ARG A 460 -6.50 24.07 -29.11
N TYR A 461 -7.39 23.56 -28.26
CA TYR A 461 -7.64 22.11 -28.06
C TYR A 461 -9.14 21.79 -27.95
N PRO A 462 -9.95 22.02 -29.01
CA PRO A 462 -11.41 22.01 -28.94
C PRO A 462 -12.03 20.64 -28.58
N SER A 463 -11.42 19.52 -28.98
CA SER A 463 -11.97 18.18 -28.75
C SER A 463 -11.94 17.72 -27.28
N GLN A 464 -11.00 18.23 -26.48
CA GLN A 464 -10.82 17.80 -25.08
C GLN A 464 -11.70 18.60 -24.11
N VAL A 465 -12.00 19.86 -24.43
CA VAL A 465 -12.77 20.77 -23.55
C VAL A 465 -14.29 20.59 -23.74
N VAL A 466 -14.74 20.36 -24.97
CA VAL A 466 -16.18 20.20 -25.29
C VAL A 466 -16.79 18.98 -24.62
N ALA A 467 -16.08 17.84 -24.59
CA ALA A 467 -16.54 16.64 -23.90
C ALA A 467 -16.71 16.86 -22.38
N HIS A 468 -15.84 17.67 -21.77
CA HIS A 468 -15.84 17.94 -20.35
C HIS A 468 -16.95 18.93 -19.93
N LEU A 469 -17.15 20.00 -20.71
CA LEU A 469 -18.24 20.97 -20.48
C LEU A 469 -19.62 20.33 -20.66
N LEU A 470 -19.78 19.43 -21.63
CA LEU A 470 -21.03 18.70 -21.84
C LEU A 470 -21.38 17.75 -20.68
N THR A 471 -20.38 17.11 -20.06
CA THR A 471 -20.57 16.25 -18.89
C THR A 471 -20.95 17.06 -17.65
N LYS A 472 -20.25 18.18 -17.38
CA LYS A 472 -20.58 19.08 -16.27
C LYS A 472 -21.95 19.74 -16.44
N PHE A 473 -22.32 20.14 -17.65
CA PHE A 473 -23.65 20.68 -17.95
C PHE A 473 -24.75 19.65 -17.69
N LYS A 474 -24.52 18.37 -18.03
CA LYS A 474 -25.43 17.26 -17.71
C LYS A 474 -25.60 17.08 -16.20
N GLU A 475 -24.49 17.04 -15.45
CA GLU A 475 -24.49 16.89 -13.99
C GLU A 475 -25.20 18.05 -13.29
N THR A 476 -24.96 19.30 -13.71
CA THR A 476 -25.59 20.49 -13.13
C THR A 476 -27.07 20.58 -13.50
N ARG A 477 -27.45 20.23 -14.74
CA ARG A 477 -28.85 20.19 -15.17
C ARG A 477 -29.67 19.13 -14.46
N ASP A 478 -29.07 17.97 -14.18
CA ASP A 478 -29.76 16.86 -13.51
C ASP A 478 -29.88 17.09 -11.99
N LEU A 479 -29.14 18.06 -11.42
CA LEU A 479 -29.24 18.52 -10.02
C LEU A 479 -30.27 19.65 -9.81
N LEU A 480 -30.65 20.38 -10.86
CA LEU A 480 -31.54 21.54 -10.79
C LEU A 480 -33.02 21.26 -10.39
N PRO A 481 -33.64 20.09 -10.63
CA PRO A 481 -35.04 19.88 -10.25
C PRO A 481 -35.27 19.61 -8.75
N ASN A 482 -34.23 19.38 -7.95
CA ASN A 482 -34.34 18.85 -6.57
C ASN A 482 -33.88 19.81 -5.48
N ILE A 483 -33.67 21.09 -5.79
CA ILE A 483 -33.35 22.11 -4.77
C ILE A 483 -34.66 22.81 -4.40
N PRO A 484 -35.19 22.62 -3.17
CA PRO A 484 -36.31 23.43 -2.69
C PRO A 484 -35.84 24.87 -2.51
N ASP A 485 -36.70 25.83 -2.86
CA ASP A 485 -36.49 27.29 -2.75
C ASP A 485 -36.08 27.73 -1.32
N ALA A 486 -34.81 27.58 -0.99
CA ALA A 486 -34.21 28.05 0.25
C ALA A 486 -32.95 28.86 -0.08
N ASP A 487 -33.11 30.19 -0.05
CA ASP A 487 -32.08 31.22 0.16
C ASP A 487 -30.69 30.95 -0.42
N VAL A 488 -30.61 30.88 -1.75
CA VAL A 488 -29.35 31.18 -2.45
C VAL A 488 -29.31 32.69 -2.71
N HIS A 489 -28.67 33.43 -1.81
CA HIS A 489 -28.31 34.82 -2.07
C HIS A 489 -27.17 34.86 -3.10
N TRP A 490 -27.54 34.95 -4.37
CA TRP A 490 -26.61 35.31 -5.44
C TRP A 490 -26.24 36.78 -5.26
N HIS A 491 -25.03 37.05 -4.79
CA HIS A 491 -24.47 38.38 -4.89
C HIS A 491 -24.15 38.66 -6.37
N ASP A 492 -24.97 39.56 -6.95
CA ASP A 492 -24.81 40.22 -8.25
C ASP A 492 -25.38 39.47 -9.48
N SER A 493 -26.55 39.94 -9.95
CA SER A 493 -27.32 39.45 -11.10
C SER A 493 -26.66 39.71 -12.47
N SER A 494 -25.39 40.16 -12.48
CA SER A 494 -24.59 40.37 -13.68
C SER A 494 -23.78 39.15 -14.11
N GLN A 495 -23.58 38.15 -13.24
CA GLN A 495 -22.74 36.97 -13.54
C GLN A 495 -23.46 35.83 -14.26
N GLU A 496 -24.76 35.59 -13.99
CA GLU A 496 -25.58 34.62 -14.75
C GLU A 496 -25.63 34.98 -16.23
N ASN A 497 -25.88 36.26 -16.54
CA ASN A 497 -25.92 36.76 -17.91
C ASN A 497 -24.57 36.66 -18.66
N TYR A 498 -23.45 36.61 -17.94
CA TYR A 498 -22.13 36.48 -18.55
C TYR A 498 -21.82 35.02 -18.87
N PHE A 499 -22.13 34.10 -17.96
CA PHE A 499 -21.92 32.66 -18.16
C PHE A 499 -22.79 32.11 -19.29
N ASP A 500 -24.07 32.49 -19.33
CA ASP A 500 -24.99 32.06 -20.37
C ASP A 500 -24.61 32.59 -21.74
N LYS A 501 -24.18 33.86 -21.84
CA LYS A 501 -23.69 34.44 -23.11
C LYS A 501 -22.43 33.74 -23.61
N MET A 502 -21.50 33.39 -22.73
CA MET A 502 -20.24 32.77 -23.11
C MET A 502 -20.44 31.33 -23.61
N ILE A 503 -21.36 30.57 -22.99
CA ILE A 503 -21.73 29.23 -23.44
C ILE A 503 -22.41 29.30 -24.82
N VAL A 504 -23.30 30.28 -25.04
CA VAL A 504 -23.96 30.48 -26.33
C VAL A 504 -22.96 30.84 -27.43
N GLU A 505 -21.96 31.67 -27.15
CA GLU A 505 -20.91 31.98 -28.12
C GLU A 505 -19.98 30.78 -28.39
N MET A 506 -19.58 30.03 -27.36
CA MET A 506 -18.74 28.82 -27.52
C MET A 506 -19.42 27.65 -28.23
N VAL A 507 -20.75 27.55 -28.17
CA VAL A 507 -21.53 26.55 -28.92
C VAL A 507 -21.74 26.99 -30.38
N ARG A 508 -21.63 28.29 -30.65
CA ARG A 508 -21.89 28.89 -31.97
C ARG A 508 -20.64 28.90 -32.87
N ASP A 509 -19.47 29.10 -32.29
CA ASP A 509 -18.15 28.96 -32.93
C ASP A 509 -17.75 27.47 -33.06
#